data_AF-A0A380DHX4-F1
#
_entry.id   AF-A0A380DHX4-F1
#
_cell.length_a   1.000
_cell.length_b   1.000
_cell.length_c   1.000
_cell.angle_alpha   90.00
_cell.angle_beta   90.00
_cell.angle_gamma   90.00
#
_symmetry.space_group_name_H-M   'P 1'
#
loop_
_entity.id
_entity.type
_entity.pdbx_description
1 polymer ?
#
loop_
_entity_poly.entity_id
_entity_poly.type
_entity_poly.pdbx_seq_one_letter_code
_entity_poly.pdbx_strand_id
1 'polypeptide(L)'
;MHQIFKAVRDLADEYKDVVFIYPMHRNPKVRAIAEKYLSGRNRIELIEPLDAIEFHNFTNQSYLVLTDSGGIQEEAPTFGKPVLVLRNHTERPEGVEAGTSRVIGTDYDNIVRNVKQLIEDDEAYQRMSQANNPYGDGQASRRICEAIEYYFGLRSDKPDEFVPLRHK
;
A
#
# COMPACT_ATOMS: atom_id res chain seq x y z
N MET A 1 5.68 -13.51 8.64
CA MET A 1 7.01 -13.01 8.23
C MET A 1 7.81 -14.02 7.41
N HIS A 2 8.17 -15.20 7.92
CA HIS A 2 8.94 -16.20 7.15
C HIS A 2 8.29 -16.57 5.81
N GLN A 3 6.97 -16.83 5.81
CA GLN A 3 6.21 -17.14 4.58
C GLN A 3 6.20 -15.99 3.58
N ILE A 4 6.06 -14.75 4.08
CA ILE A 4 6.08 -13.52 3.26
C ILE A 4 7.41 -13.39 2.53
N PHE A 5 8.53 -13.44 3.24
CA PHE A 5 9.84 -13.30 2.61
C PHE A 5 10.19 -14.49 1.71
N LYS A 6 9.73 -15.69 2.04
CA LYS A 6 9.85 -16.84 1.13
C LYS A 6 9.08 -16.60 -0.18
N ALA A 7 7.86 -16.08 -0.12
CA ALA A 7 7.08 -15.76 -1.31
C ALA A 7 7.75 -14.67 -2.16
N VAL A 8 8.18 -13.57 -1.54
CA VAL A 8 8.90 -12.48 -2.22
C VAL A 8 10.16 -12.98 -2.91
N ARG A 9 10.93 -13.83 -2.21
CA ARG A 9 12.14 -14.47 -2.76
C ARG A 9 11.84 -15.28 -4.00
N ASP A 10 10.83 -16.15 -3.93
CA ASP A 10 10.49 -17.08 -5.03
C ASP A 10 9.89 -16.31 -6.22
N LEU A 11 9.11 -15.26 -5.96
CA LEU A 11 8.62 -14.33 -6.99
C LEU A 11 9.76 -13.56 -7.68
N ALA A 12 10.76 -13.09 -6.93
CA ALA A 12 11.92 -12.40 -7.50
C ALA A 12 12.80 -13.32 -8.36
N ASP A 13 12.85 -14.62 -8.03
CA ASP A 13 13.53 -15.63 -8.83
C ASP A 13 12.76 -15.97 -10.12
N GLU A 14 11.43 -15.96 -10.06
CA GLU A 14 10.57 -16.27 -11.20
C GLU A 14 10.50 -15.12 -12.22
N TYR A 15 10.21 -13.89 -11.77
CA TYR A 15 10.02 -12.74 -12.65
C TYR A 15 11.31 -11.94 -12.85
N LYS A 16 11.96 -12.17 -14.01
CA LYS A 16 13.26 -11.56 -14.36
C LYS A 16 13.18 -10.08 -14.72
N ASP A 17 11.99 -9.50 -14.77
CA ASP A 17 11.68 -8.10 -15.05
C ASP A 17 11.09 -7.36 -13.84
N VAL A 18 10.81 -8.04 -12.72
CA VAL A 18 10.34 -7.45 -11.45
C VAL A 18 11.45 -7.26 -10.42
N VAL A 19 11.57 -6.08 -9.82
CA VAL A 19 12.50 -5.80 -8.70
C VAL A 19 11.69 -5.55 -7.44
N PHE A 20 12.09 -6.19 -6.33
CA PHE A 20 11.50 -5.96 -5.01
C PHE A 20 12.39 -5.02 -4.21
N ILE A 21 11.80 -3.96 -3.65
CA ILE A 21 12.50 -3.02 -2.78
C ILE A 21 11.86 -3.12 -1.41
N TYR A 22 12.66 -3.42 -0.38
CA TYR A 22 12.20 -3.55 0.99
C TYR A 22 12.96 -2.60 1.92
N PRO A 23 12.37 -1.45 2.26
CA PRO A 23 12.84 -0.59 3.34
C PRO A 23 12.72 -1.33 4.67
N MET A 24 13.86 -1.78 5.20
CA MET A 24 13.88 -2.68 6.35
C MET A 24 13.45 -2.00 7.64
N HIS A 25 12.48 -2.58 8.35
CA HIS A 25 12.12 -2.12 9.69
C HIS A 25 13.36 -2.08 10.61
N ARG A 26 13.40 -1.12 11.55
CA ARG A 26 14.49 -0.97 12.54
C ARG A 26 14.60 -2.12 13.55
N ASN A 27 13.70 -3.11 13.49
CA ASN A 27 13.64 -4.18 14.48
C ASN A 27 14.67 -5.26 14.10
N PRO A 28 15.69 -5.52 14.93
CA PRO A 28 16.76 -6.47 14.59
C PRO A 28 16.24 -7.88 14.29
N LYS A 29 15.15 -8.31 14.94
CA LYS A 29 14.53 -9.62 14.68
C LYS A 29 13.94 -9.70 13.27
N VAL A 30 13.33 -8.61 12.81
CA VAL A 30 12.77 -8.51 11.45
C VAL A 30 13.90 -8.50 10.42
N ARG A 31 14.96 -7.71 10.67
CA ARG A 31 16.14 -7.63 9.79
C ARG A 31 16.81 -8.98 9.61
N ALA A 32 17.08 -9.70 10.70
CA ALA A 32 17.71 -11.01 10.63
C ALA A 32 16.89 -12.02 9.80
N ILE A 33 15.55 -11.97 9.90
CA ILE A 33 14.70 -12.81 9.06
C ILE A 33 14.76 -12.32 7.60
N ALA A 34 14.64 -11.02 7.34
CA ALA A 34 14.71 -10.49 5.97
C ALA A 34 16.04 -10.85 5.28
N GLU A 35 17.17 -10.60 5.93
CA GLU A 35 18.50 -10.96 5.44
C GLU A 35 18.61 -12.46 5.11
N LYS A 36 18.11 -13.33 6.00
CA LYS A 36 18.13 -14.79 5.80
C LYS A 36 17.46 -15.23 4.50
N TYR A 37 16.35 -14.59 4.09
CA TYR A 37 15.60 -15.01 2.90
C TYR A 37 15.96 -14.21 1.65
N LEU A 38 16.32 -12.93 1.82
CA LEU A 38 16.33 -11.94 0.75
C LEU A 38 17.73 -11.46 0.36
N SER A 39 18.73 -11.56 1.24
CA SER A 39 20.08 -11.04 0.96
C SER A 39 20.79 -11.78 -0.18
N GLY A 40 21.69 -11.08 -0.88
CA GLY A 40 22.53 -11.65 -1.93
C GLY A 40 21.80 -11.95 -3.24
N ARG A 41 20.61 -11.37 -3.46
CA ARG A 41 19.79 -11.58 -4.65
C ARG A 41 19.71 -10.32 -5.49
N ASN A 42 20.05 -10.44 -6.77
CA ASN A 42 20.18 -9.30 -7.71
C ASN A 42 18.89 -8.47 -7.93
N ARG A 43 17.73 -8.99 -7.52
CA ARG A 43 16.42 -8.36 -7.77
C ARG A 43 15.66 -8.03 -6.49
N ILE A 44 16.36 -8.07 -5.36
CA ILE A 44 15.80 -7.73 -4.06
C ILE A 44 16.74 -6.75 -3.37
N GLU A 45 16.29 -5.50 -3.25
CA GLU A 45 17.04 -4.44 -2.61
C GLU A 45 16.58 -4.30 -1.16
N LEU A 46 17.46 -4.66 -0.23
CA LEU A 46 17.30 -4.42 1.21
C LEU A 46 17.90 -3.06 1.53
N ILE A 47 17.05 -2.06 1.76
CA ILE A 47 17.48 -0.69 2.02
C ILE A 47 17.11 -0.24 3.44
N GLU A 48 17.74 0.84 3.90
CA GLU A 48 17.37 1.45 5.18
C GLU A 48 15.96 2.08 5.11
N PRO A 49 15.28 2.27 6.26
CA PRO A 49 14.00 2.97 6.29
C PRO A 49 14.10 4.32 5.57
N LEU A 50 13.20 4.52 4.61
CA LEU A 50 13.07 5.77 3.87
C LEU A 50 12.36 6.83 4.72
N ASP A 51 12.67 8.10 4.46
CA ASP A 51 11.84 9.19 4.97
C ASP A 51 10.50 9.28 4.20
N ALA A 52 9.62 10.20 4.62
CA ALA A 52 8.30 10.32 4.02
C ALA A 52 8.35 10.69 2.52
N ILE A 53 9.24 11.61 2.14
CA ILE A 53 9.33 12.10 0.75
C ILE A 53 9.87 10.99 -0.14
N GLU A 54 10.92 10.31 0.30
CA GLU A 54 11.50 9.19 -0.41
C GLU A 54 10.46 8.07 -0.54
N PHE A 55 9.79 7.67 0.54
CA PHE A 55 8.83 6.59 0.52
C PHE A 55 7.65 6.87 -0.43
N HIS A 56 7.12 8.09 -0.45
CA HIS A 56 6.06 8.49 -1.38
C HIS A 56 6.53 8.42 -2.84
N ASN A 57 7.76 8.86 -3.13
CA ASN A 57 8.31 8.79 -4.48
C ASN A 57 8.55 7.35 -4.94
N PHE A 58 9.10 6.48 -4.07
CA PHE A 58 9.24 5.06 -4.36
C PHE A 58 7.89 4.39 -4.60
N THR A 59 6.89 4.71 -3.77
CA THR A 59 5.52 4.21 -3.94
C THR A 59 4.93 4.65 -5.28
N ASN A 60 5.07 5.93 -5.65
CA ASN A 60 4.58 6.46 -6.92
C ASN A 60 5.24 5.81 -8.16
N GLN A 61 6.49 5.35 -8.04
CA GLN A 61 7.19 4.62 -9.10
C GLN A 61 6.98 3.10 -9.05
N SER A 62 6.38 2.56 -7.98
CA SER A 62 6.12 1.13 -7.86
C SER A 62 5.05 0.65 -8.84
N TYR A 63 5.06 -0.65 -9.15
CA TYR A 63 3.99 -1.28 -9.91
C TYR A 63 2.80 -1.65 -9.00
N LEU A 64 3.10 -2.28 -7.86
CA LEU A 64 2.17 -2.61 -6.78
C LEU A 64 2.90 -2.53 -5.44
N VAL A 65 2.13 -2.50 -4.33
CA VAL A 65 2.66 -2.44 -2.97
C VAL A 65 2.21 -3.63 -2.15
N LEU A 66 3.14 -4.29 -1.46
CA LEU A 66 2.88 -5.27 -0.42
C LEU A 66 3.06 -4.60 0.94
N THR A 67 2.04 -4.58 1.81
CA THR A 67 2.15 -3.86 3.08
C THR A 67 1.26 -4.43 4.18
N ASP A 68 1.68 -4.31 5.44
CA ASP A 68 0.83 -4.46 6.62
C ASP A 68 0.54 -3.10 7.30
N SER A 69 1.05 -2.00 6.75
CA SER A 69 0.87 -0.65 7.27
C SER A 69 -0.52 -0.12 6.96
N GLY A 70 -1.16 0.48 7.97
CA GLY A 70 -2.39 1.25 7.78
C GLY A 70 -2.16 2.44 6.85
N GLY A 71 -1.23 3.35 7.17
CA GLY A 71 -1.01 4.57 6.37
C GLY A 71 -0.77 4.28 4.88
N ILE A 72 -0.01 3.24 4.56
CA ILE A 72 0.27 2.88 3.16
C ILE A 72 -0.98 2.38 2.41
N GLN A 73 -1.95 1.77 3.10
CA GLN A 73 -3.25 1.44 2.50
C GLN A 73 -4.04 2.69 2.08
N GLU A 74 -3.83 3.83 2.73
CA GLU A 74 -4.48 5.10 2.37
C GLU A 74 -3.69 5.88 1.32
N GLU A 75 -2.36 5.84 1.41
CA GLU A 75 -1.46 6.66 0.61
C GLU A 75 -1.23 6.09 -0.79
N ALA A 76 -0.93 4.78 -0.91
CA ALA A 76 -0.60 4.17 -2.18
C ALA A 76 -1.71 4.26 -3.25
N PRO A 77 -3.01 4.15 -2.91
CA PRO A 77 -4.09 4.37 -3.87
C PRO A 77 -4.12 5.78 -4.50
N THR A 78 -3.58 6.81 -3.81
CA THR A 78 -3.47 8.17 -4.38
C THR A 78 -2.62 8.19 -5.65
N PHE A 79 -1.65 7.28 -5.73
CA PHE A 79 -0.75 7.13 -6.88
C PHE A 79 -1.23 6.06 -7.88
N GLY A 80 -2.47 5.56 -7.72
CA GLY A 80 -3.03 4.49 -8.54
C GLY A 80 -2.30 3.16 -8.37
N LYS A 81 -1.75 2.88 -7.18
CA LYS A 81 -0.97 1.65 -6.94
C LYS A 81 -1.83 0.59 -6.27
N PRO A 82 -1.99 -0.60 -6.88
CA PRO A 82 -2.64 -1.72 -6.23
C PRO A 82 -1.95 -2.08 -4.91
N VAL A 83 -2.73 -2.25 -3.85
CA VAL A 83 -2.22 -2.60 -2.53
C VAL A 83 -2.64 -4.02 -2.14
N LEU A 84 -1.67 -4.89 -1.86
CA LEU A 84 -1.93 -6.21 -1.27
C LEU A 84 -1.56 -6.18 0.21
N VAL A 85 -2.57 -6.33 1.05
CA VAL A 85 -2.47 -6.19 2.50
C VAL A 85 -2.08 -7.51 3.13
N LEU A 86 -0.91 -7.53 3.77
CA LEU A 86 -0.28 -8.68 4.41
C LEU A 86 -0.81 -8.93 5.84
N ARG A 87 -2.14 -8.83 6.01
CA ARG A 87 -2.87 -9.08 7.27
C ARG A 87 -4.09 -9.94 6.98
N ASN A 88 -4.64 -10.61 7.99
CA ASN A 88 -5.88 -11.39 7.85
C ASN A 88 -7.14 -10.53 7.95
N HIS A 89 -7.00 -9.33 8.52
CA HIS A 89 -8.07 -8.35 8.71
C HIS A 89 -7.48 -6.96 8.47
N THR A 90 -8.33 -6.01 8.12
CA THR A 90 -7.97 -4.60 7.97
C THR A 90 -8.98 -3.71 8.68
N GLU A 91 -8.49 -2.65 9.32
CA GLU A 91 -9.28 -1.53 9.83
C GLU A 91 -9.68 -0.52 8.74
N ARG A 92 -9.40 -0.85 7.47
CA ARG A 92 -9.59 -0.01 6.28
C ARG A 92 -10.49 -0.69 5.23
N PRO A 93 -11.73 -1.05 5.58
CA PRO A 93 -12.64 -1.76 4.67
C PRO A 93 -12.93 -0.95 3.40
N GLU A 94 -12.88 0.37 3.47
CA GLU A 94 -13.23 1.29 2.37
C GLU A 94 -12.34 1.06 1.14
N GLY A 95 -11.05 0.76 1.33
CA GLY A 95 -10.10 0.50 0.24
C GLY A 95 -10.32 -0.86 -0.42
N VAL A 96 -10.80 -1.84 0.37
CA VAL A 96 -11.20 -3.15 -0.14
C VAL A 96 -12.48 -3.02 -0.95
N GLU A 97 -13.47 -2.29 -0.42
CA GLU A 97 -14.73 -1.99 -1.10
C GLU A 97 -14.50 -1.17 -2.38
N ALA A 98 -13.62 -0.16 -2.33
CA ALA A 98 -13.23 0.65 -3.47
C ALA A 98 -12.42 -0.14 -4.52
N GLY A 99 -11.87 -1.29 -4.16
CA GLY A 99 -11.02 -2.11 -5.04
C GLY A 99 -9.58 -1.62 -5.17
N THR A 100 -9.16 -0.62 -4.39
CA THR A 100 -7.77 -0.15 -4.38
C THR A 100 -6.84 -1.09 -3.60
N SER A 101 -7.39 -1.88 -2.68
CA SER A 101 -6.64 -2.84 -1.87
C SER A 101 -7.29 -4.22 -1.79
N ARG A 102 -6.48 -5.25 -1.48
CA ARG A 102 -6.95 -6.61 -1.18
C ARG A 102 -6.29 -7.15 0.07
N VAL A 103 -7.09 -7.70 0.98
CA VAL A 103 -6.58 -8.41 2.18
C VAL A 103 -6.23 -9.84 1.80
N ILE A 104 -4.94 -10.17 1.79
CA ILE A 104 -4.43 -11.45 1.27
C ILE A 104 -3.84 -12.37 2.35
N GLY A 105 -3.76 -11.90 3.59
CA GLY A 105 -3.16 -12.66 4.68
C GLY A 105 -1.64 -12.72 4.59
N THR A 106 -1.06 -13.71 5.27
CA THR A 106 0.41 -13.89 5.33
C THR A 106 0.86 -15.26 4.84
N ASP A 107 -0.07 -16.02 4.28
CA ASP A 107 0.19 -17.35 3.73
C ASP A 107 0.96 -17.25 2.40
N TYR A 108 1.91 -18.16 2.21
CA TYR A 108 2.79 -18.16 1.05
C TYR A 108 2.01 -18.29 -0.26
N ASP A 109 1.07 -19.24 -0.35
CA ASP A 109 0.35 -19.52 -1.59
C ASP A 109 -0.56 -18.35 -1.96
N ASN A 110 -1.17 -17.71 -0.97
CA ASN A 110 -1.98 -16.52 -1.19
C ASN A 110 -1.17 -15.33 -1.70
N ILE A 111 0.01 -15.09 -1.14
CA ILE A 111 0.90 -14.00 -1.57
C ILE A 111 1.35 -14.22 -3.00
N VAL A 112 1.86 -15.41 -3.31
CA VAL A 112 2.28 -15.77 -4.66
C VAL A 112 1.11 -15.59 -5.64
N ARG A 113 -0.05 -16.20 -5.36
CA ARG A 113 -1.22 -16.12 -6.26
C ARG A 113 -1.65 -14.69 -6.56
N ASN A 114 -1.75 -13.83 -5.54
CA ASN A 114 -2.24 -12.46 -5.73
C ASN A 114 -1.22 -11.57 -6.45
N VAL A 115 0.08 -11.72 -6.16
CA VAL A 115 1.12 -10.98 -6.86
C VAL A 115 1.18 -11.40 -8.32
N LYS A 116 1.16 -12.71 -8.60
CA LYS A 116 1.14 -13.24 -9.97
C LYS A 116 -0.05 -12.71 -10.76
N GLN A 117 -1.25 -12.76 -10.17
CA GLN A 117 -2.44 -12.24 -10.84
C GLN A 117 -2.26 -10.78 -11.25
N LEU A 118 -1.69 -9.92 -10.42
CA LEU A 118 -1.49 -8.51 -10.78
C LEU A 118 -0.38 -8.27 -11.82
N ILE A 119 0.57 -9.20 -11.93
CA ILE A 119 1.65 -9.14 -12.93
C ILE A 119 1.16 -9.68 -14.28
N GLU A 120 0.32 -10.72 -14.27
CA GLU A 120 -0.04 -11.50 -15.47
C GLU A 120 -1.42 -11.16 -16.05
N ASP A 121 -2.31 -10.54 -15.27
CA ASP A 121 -3.65 -10.13 -15.69
C ASP A 121 -3.76 -8.60 -15.66
N ASP A 122 -3.56 -8.00 -16.83
CA ASP A 122 -3.65 -6.55 -17.03
C ASP A 122 -5.01 -6.00 -16.62
N GLU A 123 -6.11 -6.71 -16.85
CA GLU A 123 -7.43 -6.24 -16.45
C GLU A 123 -7.57 -6.22 -14.92
N ALA A 124 -7.06 -7.24 -14.23
CA ALA A 124 -7.02 -7.26 -12.78
C ALA A 124 -6.17 -6.14 -12.20
N TYR A 125 -5.07 -5.80 -12.86
CA TYR A 125 -4.25 -4.66 -12.51
C TYR A 125 -4.99 -3.34 -12.70
N GLN A 126 -5.54 -3.10 -13.90
CA GLN A 126 -6.23 -1.85 -14.24
C GLN A 126 -7.44 -1.61 -13.34
N ARG A 127 -8.20 -2.66 -12.98
CA ARG A 127 -9.33 -2.53 -12.02
C ARG A 127 -8.90 -1.95 -10.67
N MET A 128 -7.71 -2.27 -10.18
CA MET A 128 -7.21 -1.75 -8.91
C MET A 128 -6.50 -0.41 -9.05
N SER A 129 -5.68 -0.23 -10.09
CA SER A 129 -4.89 0.99 -10.28
C SER A 129 -5.73 2.20 -10.70
N GLN A 130 -6.87 1.96 -11.33
CA GLN A 130 -7.82 3.02 -11.73
C GLN A 130 -8.94 3.25 -10.71
N ALA A 131 -9.00 2.45 -9.64
CA ALA A 131 -9.99 2.64 -8.58
C ALA A 131 -9.74 3.97 -7.85
N ASN A 132 -10.83 4.65 -7.51
CA ASN A 132 -10.74 5.93 -6.80
C ASN A 132 -10.26 5.71 -5.36
N ASN A 133 -9.37 6.57 -4.89
CA ASN A 133 -8.95 6.56 -3.49
C ASN A 133 -10.13 6.99 -2.58
N PRO A 134 -10.63 6.12 -1.69
CA PRO A 134 -11.78 6.44 -0.83
C PRO A 134 -11.40 7.27 0.41
N TYR A 135 -10.11 7.57 0.64
CA TYR A 135 -9.64 8.16 1.90
C TYR A 135 -9.49 9.67 1.90
N GLY A 136 -9.46 10.31 0.73
CA GLY A 136 -9.39 11.76 0.67
C GLY A 136 -9.13 12.34 -0.71
N ASP A 137 -9.25 13.66 -0.77
CA ASP A 137 -9.08 14.51 -1.94
C ASP A 137 -8.00 15.59 -1.72
N GLY A 138 -7.20 15.45 -0.66
CA GLY A 138 -6.18 16.42 -0.26
C GLY A 138 -6.70 17.66 0.48
N GLN A 139 -8.00 17.76 0.78
CA GLN A 139 -8.61 18.92 1.45
C GLN A 139 -8.96 18.65 2.93
N ALA A 140 -8.50 17.54 3.50
CA ALA A 140 -8.79 17.16 4.89
C ALA A 140 -8.36 18.24 5.90
N SER A 141 -7.15 18.76 5.81
CA SER A 141 -6.65 19.79 6.75
C SER A 141 -7.49 21.06 6.70
N ARG A 142 -7.86 21.52 5.49
CA ARG A 142 -8.78 22.65 5.32
C ARG A 142 -10.08 22.36 6.06
N ARG A 143 -10.78 21.27 5.73
CA ARG A 143 -12.06 20.89 6.36
C ARG A 143 -11.99 20.78 7.88
N ILE A 144 -10.87 20.27 8.43
CA ILE A 144 -10.67 20.17 9.88
C ILE A 144 -10.56 21.57 10.52
N CYS A 145 -9.71 22.45 9.98
CA CYS A 145 -9.57 23.81 10.47
C CYS A 145 -10.92 24.55 10.41
N GLU A 146 -11.60 24.43 9.28
CA GLU A 146 -12.93 24.98 9.06
C GLU A 146 -13.96 24.42 10.05
N ALA A 147 -13.94 23.12 10.36
CA ALA A 147 -14.86 22.54 11.34
C ALA A 147 -14.62 23.08 12.76
N ILE A 148 -13.36 23.32 13.13
CA ILE A 148 -12.98 23.91 14.42
C ILE A 148 -13.50 25.35 14.51
N GLU A 149 -13.27 26.16 13.47
CA GLU A 149 -13.78 27.53 13.41
C GLU A 149 -15.31 27.59 13.53
N TYR A 150 -16.01 26.68 12.85
CA TYR A 150 -17.47 26.60 12.89
C TYR A 150 -17.95 26.25 14.30
N TYR A 151 -17.31 25.28 14.95
CA TYR A 151 -17.64 24.88 16.32
C TYR A 151 -17.51 26.03 17.34
N PHE A 152 -16.51 26.90 17.18
CA PHE A 152 -16.31 28.07 18.05
C PHE A 152 -17.03 29.34 17.59
N GLY A 153 -17.81 29.29 16.51
CA GLY A 153 -18.55 30.45 15.98
C GLY A 153 -17.68 31.53 15.33
N LEU A 154 -16.45 31.19 14.94
CA LEU A 154 -15.52 32.10 14.23
C LEU A 154 -15.85 32.21 12.73
N ARG A 155 -16.69 31.29 12.23
CA ARG A 155 -17.30 31.30 10.90
C ARG A 155 -18.78 30.96 11.01
N SER A 156 -19.54 31.29 9.97
CA SER A 156 -21.01 31.12 9.97
C SER A 156 -21.49 29.92 9.14
N ASP A 157 -20.71 29.49 8.16
CA ASP A 157 -21.01 28.38 7.27
C ASP A 157 -20.36 27.08 7.77
N LYS A 158 -21.07 25.94 7.66
CA LYS A 158 -20.50 24.63 7.98
C LYS A 158 -19.60 24.18 6.83
N PRO A 159 -18.39 23.62 7.07
CA PRO A 159 -17.56 23.08 6.01
C PRO A 159 -18.26 21.96 5.24
N ASP A 160 -17.88 21.82 3.96
CA ASP A 160 -18.27 20.69 3.13
C ASP A 160 -17.72 19.37 3.70
N GLU A 161 -18.53 18.32 3.64
CA GLU A 161 -18.08 16.96 4.01
C GLU A 161 -17.36 16.31 2.83
N PHE A 162 -16.36 15.48 3.12
CA PHE A 162 -15.72 14.68 2.09
C PHE A 162 -16.69 13.61 1.58
N VAL A 163 -16.85 13.53 0.26
CA VAL A 163 -17.67 12.52 -0.41
C VAL A 163 -16.75 11.69 -1.30
N PRO A 164 -16.50 10.41 -0.97
CA PRO A 164 -15.71 9.53 -1.82
C PRO A 164 -16.32 9.43 -3.23
N LEU A 165 -15.47 9.45 -4.25
CA LEU A 165 -15.91 9.21 -5.62
C LEU A 165 -16.41 7.76 -5.73
N ARG A 166 -17.70 7.58 -6.02
CA ARG A 166 -18.26 6.26 -6.34
C ARG A 166 -17.61 5.72 -7.61
N HIS A 167 -17.46 4.39 -7.69
CA HIS A 167 -16.81 3.69 -8.80
C HIS A 167 -17.23 4.22 -10.17
N LYS A 168 -16.26 4.34 -11.09
CA LYS A 168 -16.52 4.51 -12.52
C LYS A 168 -16.93 3.18 -13.15
#